data_AF-A0A6G1DNI2-F1
#
_entry.id   AF-A0A6G1DNI2-F1
#
_cell.length_a   1.000
_cell.length_b   1.000
_cell.length_c   1.000
_cell.angle_alpha   90.00
_cell.angle_beta   90.00
_cell.angle_gamma   90.00
#
_symmetry.space_group_name_H-M   'P 1'
#
loop_
_entity.id
_entity.type
_entity.pdbx_description
1 polymer ?
#
loop_
_entity_poly.entity_id
_entity_poly.type
_entity_poly.pdbx_seq_one_letter_code
_entity_poly.pdbx_strand_id
1 'polypeptide(L)'
;MLDNFALLRRAGAGGGGFYICSLDPVEFLGIGHFELCFYEDGNWSEEAFLLNQLRNPPDRNTLQFTDKVITLDDEQGVVAFVDLWRGIVICNVLADGRPGFYLPLPRELITHGMSYSASLSRDIAIVNGLLTVVSLCTCRHRSGTGCWSWDLSTWSKPVARLDDDEEDWHEGFMVDSSDITVDDATTRNIELLPKLVGRPAMARLRLAHPTLSLTDANVVYIMGKVHLSDEKAVVLTVDMANKRLQSLSVYDAERLIHDFDYAYTQSTISQYFTTAAAGV
;
A
#
# COMPACT_ATOMS: atom_id res chain seq x y z
N MET A 1 -7.58 -6.04 -9.73
CA MET A 1 -6.38 -5.20 -9.54
C MET A 1 -6.50 -4.03 -10.51
N LEU A 2 -6.67 -2.82 -10.00
CA LEU A 2 -6.84 -1.59 -10.80
C LEU A 2 -5.72 -0.57 -10.54
N ASP A 3 -4.67 -0.93 -9.79
CA ASP A 3 -3.69 0.02 -9.25
C ASP A 3 -2.26 -0.19 -9.78
N ASN A 4 -2.11 -0.90 -10.90
CA ASN A 4 -0.81 -1.29 -11.45
C ASN A 4 -0.34 -0.36 -12.59
N PHE A 5 -1.05 0.76 -12.80
CA PHE A 5 -0.70 1.77 -13.80
C PHE A 5 -0.68 3.16 -13.17
N ALA A 6 0.18 4.04 -13.69
CA ALA A 6 0.18 5.45 -13.37
C ALA A 6 -0.69 6.20 -14.37
N LEU A 7 -1.34 7.27 -13.90
CA LEU A 7 -2.02 8.25 -14.72
C LEU A 7 -1.30 9.60 -14.51
N LEU A 8 -0.62 10.10 -15.54
CA LEU A 8 0.14 11.35 -15.48
C LEU A 8 -0.54 12.44 -16.30
N ARG A 9 -0.49 13.70 -15.84
CA ARG A 9 -1.07 14.82 -16.58
C ARG A 9 -0.13 15.34 -17.64
N ARG A 10 -0.68 15.70 -18.80
CA ARG A 10 0.08 16.42 -19.82
C ARG A 10 0.06 17.93 -19.55
N ALA A 11 1.24 18.53 -19.38
CA ALA A 11 1.39 19.98 -19.30
C ALA A 11 1.30 20.61 -20.71
N GLY A 12 0.33 21.50 -20.93
CA GLY A 12 0.20 22.21 -22.21
C GLY A 12 -1.01 23.15 -22.32
N ALA A 13 -0.85 24.26 -23.07
CA ALA A 13 -1.80 25.39 -23.15
C ALA A 13 -3.09 25.14 -23.97
N GLY A 14 -3.36 23.91 -24.40
CA GLY A 14 -4.39 23.64 -25.41
C GLY A 14 -5.06 22.27 -25.33
N GLY A 15 -5.57 21.90 -24.16
CA GLY A 15 -6.42 20.72 -23.97
C GLY A 15 -5.78 19.65 -23.07
N GLY A 16 -6.45 19.38 -21.95
CA GLY A 16 -6.01 18.37 -20.97
C GLY A 16 -5.96 16.98 -21.59
N GLY A 17 -4.81 16.32 -21.45
CA GLY A 17 -4.58 14.94 -21.82
C GLY A 17 -3.89 14.20 -20.67
N PHE A 18 -3.88 12.88 -20.75
CA PHE A 18 -3.23 12.03 -19.76
C PHE A 18 -2.35 11.01 -20.45
N TYR A 19 -1.25 10.68 -19.79
CA TYR A 19 -0.44 9.51 -20.07
C TYR A 19 -0.89 8.37 -19.16
N ILE A 20 -0.90 7.15 -19.68
CA ILE A 20 -1.03 5.95 -18.86
C ILE A 20 0.25 5.16 -19.01
N CYS A 21 0.83 4.69 -17.91
CA CYS A 21 1.99 3.81 -17.97
C CYS A 21 1.91 2.65 -16.99
N SER A 22 2.33 1.47 -17.41
CA SER A 22 2.56 0.29 -16.56
C SER A 22 3.96 -0.25 -16.75
N LEU A 23 4.47 -0.95 -15.73
CA LEU A 23 5.75 -1.63 -15.79
C LEU A 23 5.51 -3.12 -15.57
N ASP A 24 5.71 -3.90 -16.62
CA ASP A 24 5.36 -5.31 -16.67
C ASP A 24 6.64 -6.17 -16.71
N PRO A 25 6.79 -7.17 -15.82
CA PRO A 25 7.98 -8.03 -15.82
C PRO A 25 7.99 -8.96 -17.03
N VAL A 26 9.14 -9.10 -17.70
CA VAL A 26 9.29 -9.98 -18.85
C VAL A 26 9.88 -11.32 -18.41
N GLU A 27 9.01 -12.28 -18.07
CA GLU A 27 9.39 -13.53 -17.38
C GLU A 27 10.56 -14.29 -18.05
N PHE A 28 10.56 -14.35 -19.39
CA PHE A 28 11.55 -15.13 -20.14
C PHE A 28 12.91 -14.46 -20.30
N LEU A 29 13.01 -13.14 -20.10
CA LEU A 29 14.29 -12.40 -20.15
C LEU A 29 15.04 -12.41 -18.81
N GLY A 30 14.36 -12.82 -17.74
CA GLY A 30 14.90 -12.93 -16.40
C GLY A 30 14.83 -11.64 -15.60
N ILE A 31 15.47 -11.64 -14.43
CA ILE A 31 15.34 -10.57 -13.43
C ILE A 31 15.87 -9.23 -13.94
N GLY A 32 15.12 -8.16 -13.63
CA GLY A 32 15.46 -6.77 -13.96
C GLY A 32 15.07 -6.36 -15.37
N HIS A 33 14.48 -7.25 -16.18
CA HIS A 33 13.91 -6.92 -17.47
C HIS A 33 12.41 -6.68 -17.33
N PHE A 34 11.99 -5.52 -17.81
CA PHE A 34 10.61 -5.09 -17.82
C PHE A 34 10.26 -4.55 -19.21
N GLU A 35 8.96 -4.50 -19.46
CA GLU A 35 8.37 -3.76 -20.55
C GLU A 35 7.65 -2.55 -19.95
N LEU A 36 8.07 -1.35 -20.36
CA LEU A 36 7.34 -0.14 -20.01
C LEU A 36 6.29 0.09 -21.09
N CYS A 37 5.04 -0.17 -20.74
CA CYS A 37 3.88 0.10 -21.59
C CYS A 37 3.46 1.55 -21.36
N PHE A 38 3.33 2.31 -22.43
CA PHE A 38 3.02 3.74 -22.39
C PHE A 38 1.90 4.05 -23.38
N TYR A 39 0.88 4.77 -22.92
CA TYR A 39 -0.24 5.22 -23.73
C TYR A 39 -0.25 6.75 -23.84
N GLU A 40 -0.27 7.23 -25.08
CA GLU A 40 -0.39 8.64 -25.41
C GLU A 40 -1.29 8.81 -26.65
N ASP A 41 -2.21 9.77 -26.60
CA ASP A 41 -3.00 10.24 -27.75
C ASP A 41 -3.63 9.10 -28.60
N GLY A 42 -4.15 8.07 -27.94
CA GLY A 42 -4.82 6.96 -28.62
C GLY A 42 -3.92 5.78 -28.98
N ASN A 43 -2.61 5.87 -28.76
CA ASN A 43 -1.65 4.84 -29.16
C ASN A 43 -0.93 4.25 -27.95
N TRP A 44 -0.73 2.94 -28.00
CA TRP A 44 0.17 2.24 -27.08
C TRP A 44 1.55 2.10 -27.71
N SER A 45 2.58 2.27 -26.88
CA SER A 45 3.96 1.97 -27.19
C SER A 45 4.56 1.13 -26.09
N GLU A 46 5.44 0.21 -26.47
CA GLU A 46 6.17 -0.67 -25.57
C GLU A 46 7.65 -0.39 -25.78
N GLU A 47 8.42 -0.26 -24.70
CA GLU A 47 9.88 -0.25 -24.83
C GLU A 47 10.51 -1.01 -23.67
N ALA A 48 11.57 -1.74 -24.01
CA ALA A 48 12.32 -2.56 -23.09
C ALA A 48 13.00 -1.69 -22.03
N PHE A 49 12.73 -1.99 -20.77
CA PHE A 49 13.31 -1.31 -19.62
C PHE A 49 14.18 -2.29 -18.85
N LEU A 50 15.47 -1.99 -18.75
CA LEU A 50 16.45 -2.85 -18.08
C LEU A 50 17.03 -2.15 -16.85
N LEU A 51 16.81 -2.75 -15.68
CA LEU A 51 17.38 -2.26 -14.43
C LEU A 51 18.44 -3.22 -13.89
N ASN A 52 19.70 -2.94 -14.20
CA ASN A 52 20.83 -3.80 -13.82
C ASN A 52 21.03 -3.94 -12.30
N GLN A 53 20.55 -2.98 -11.50
CA GLN A 53 20.62 -3.04 -10.03
C GLN A 53 19.90 -4.28 -9.47
N LEU A 54 18.87 -4.76 -10.16
CA LEU A 54 18.11 -5.96 -9.81
C LEU A 54 18.79 -7.27 -10.23
N ARG A 55 19.87 -7.23 -11.02
CA ARG A 55 20.51 -8.46 -11.57
C ARG A 55 21.41 -9.21 -10.57
N ASN A 56 21.66 -8.65 -9.38
CA ASN A 56 22.41 -9.31 -8.30
C ASN A 56 21.60 -9.44 -6.99
N PRO A 57 20.40 -10.02 -6.98
CA PRO A 57 19.63 -10.16 -5.75
C PRO A 57 20.12 -11.38 -4.94
N PRO A 58 19.97 -11.36 -3.61
CA PRO A 58 20.19 -12.55 -2.77
C PRO A 58 19.25 -13.71 -3.13
N ASP A 59 18.10 -13.43 -3.76
CA ASP A 59 17.09 -14.40 -4.17
C ASP A 59 16.98 -14.44 -5.71
N ARG A 60 17.64 -15.42 -6.33
CA ARG A 60 17.89 -15.49 -7.78
C ARG A 60 16.70 -15.94 -8.63
N ASN A 61 15.53 -16.16 -8.01
CA ASN A 61 14.43 -16.86 -8.66
C ASN A 61 13.09 -16.10 -8.64
N THR A 62 13.05 -14.87 -8.13
CA THR A 62 11.77 -14.17 -7.97
C THR A 62 11.69 -12.89 -8.79
N LEU A 63 10.73 -12.86 -9.71
CA LEU A 63 10.38 -11.69 -10.51
C LEU A 63 9.76 -10.60 -9.62
N GLN A 64 10.04 -9.34 -9.94
CA GLN A 64 9.39 -8.20 -9.32
C GLN A 64 8.03 -7.99 -9.98
N PHE A 65 6.98 -7.85 -9.17
CA PHE A 65 5.62 -7.55 -9.65
C PHE A 65 5.12 -6.23 -9.09
N THR A 66 4.48 -5.42 -9.94
CA THR A 66 3.88 -4.16 -9.51
C THR A 66 2.56 -4.44 -8.80
N ASP A 67 2.53 -4.30 -7.48
CA ASP A 67 1.32 -4.36 -6.66
C ASP A 67 0.60 -3.00 -6.59
N LYS A 68 1.35 -1.91 -6.65
CA LYS A 68 0.86 -0.53 -6.53
C LYS A 68 1.75 0.46 -7.27
N VAL A 69 1.14 1.50 -7.82
CA VAL A 69 1.86 2.61 -8.46
C VAL A 69 1.66 3.91 -7.71
N ILE A 70 2.74 4.67 -7.52
CA ILE A 70 2.72 6.01 -6.90
C ILE A 70 3.41 6.99 -7.84
N THR A 71 2.72 8.07 -8.20
CA THR A 71 3.34 9.22 -8.89
C THR A 71 4.12 10.05 -7.86
N LEU A 72 5.44 10.14 -8.03
CA LEU A 72 6.32 10.92 -7.16
C LEU A 72 6.39 12.39 -7.63
N ASP A 73 6.43 12.60 -8.94
CA ASP A 73 6.43 13.92 -9.58
C ASP A 73 5.63 13.83 -10.88
N ASP A 74 4.43 14.43 -10.89
CA ASP A 74 3.51 14.42 -12.05
C ASP A 74 4.04 15.27 -13.22
N GLU A 75 4.76 16.38 -12.92
CA GLU A 75 5.27 17.29 -13.95
C GLU A 75 6.48 16.69 -14.68
N GLN A 76 7.38 16.06 -13.92
CA GLN A 76 8.55 15.39 -14.48
C GLN A 76 8.27 13.96 -14.94
N GLY A 77 7.13 13.38 -14.57
CA GLY A 77 6.77 12.00 -14.89
C GLY A 77 7.57 10.96 -14.10
N VAL A 78 7.90 11.24 -12.85
CA VAL A 78 8.59 10.29 -11.97
C VAL A 78 7.57 9.38 -11.30
N VAL A 79 7.69 8.08 -11.57
CA VAL A 79 6.74 7.05 -11.13
C VAL A 79 7.47 5.97 -10.34
N ALA A 80 6.86 5.56 -9.23
CA ALA A 80 7.28 4.44 -8.40
C ALA A 80 6.37 3.22 -8.63
N PHE A 81 6.93 2.17 -9.21
CA PHE A 81 6.30 0.87 -9.38
C PHE A 81 6.68 -0.03 -8.20
N VAL A 82 5.73 -0.25 -7.30
CA VAL A 82 6.00 -0.89 -5.99
C VAL A 82 5.67 -2.37 -6.04
N ASP A 83 6.67 -3.20 -5.70
CA ASP A 83 6.50 -4.57 -5.25
C ASP A 83 6.53 -4.57 -3.72
N LEU A 84 5.37 -4.79 -3.10
CA LEU A 84 5.20 -4.67 -1.65
C LEU A 84 5.95 -5.77 -0.87
N TRP A 85 6.53 -6.78 -1.53
CA TRP A 85 7.37 -7.80 -0.89
C TRP A 85 8.85 -7.46 -0.89
N ARG A 86 9.32 -6.61 -1.82
CA ARG A 86 10.75 -6.49 -2.14
C ARG A 86 11.26 -5.06 -2.18
N GLY A 87 10.57 -4.18 -2.88
CA GLY A 87 11.14 -2.88 -3.25
C GLY A 87 10.36 -2.18 -4.35
N ILE A 88 10.96 -1.10 -4.82
CA ILE A 88 10.30 -0.12 -5.67
C ILE A 88 11.21 0.16 -6.85
N VAL A 89 10.69 0.02 -8.07
CA VAL A 89 11.36 0.55 -9.26
C VAL A 89 10.88 1.98 -9.44
N ILE A 90 11.79 2.93 -9.31
CA ILE A 90 11.51 4.35 -9.55
C ILE A 90 12.08 4.71 -10.91
N CYS A 91 11.26 5.29 -11.77
CA CYS A 91 11.64 5.63 -13.13
C CYS A 91 11.01 6.96 -13.55
N ASN A 92 11.79 7.79 -14.25
CA ASN A 92 11.21 8.90 -15.00
C ASN A 92 10.75 8.38 -16.37
N VAL A 93 9.44 8.25 -16.54
CA VAL A 93 8.84 7.65 -17.76
C VAL A 93 8.74 8.64 -18.93
N LEU A 94 8.87 9.94 -18.67
CA LEU A 94 8.78 11.00 -19.69
C LEU A 94 10.16 11.49 -20.16
N ALA A 95 11.23 11.18 -19.44
CA ALA A 95 12.60 11.54 -19.80
C ALA A 95 13.21 10.56 -20.81
N ASP A 96 14.06 11.11 -21.68
CA ASP A 96 14.82 10.31 -22.65
C ASP A 96 15.73 9.28 -21.95
N GLY A 97 15.76 8.06 -22.48
CA GLY A 97 16.47 6.93 -21.89
C GLY A 97 15.90 6.40 -20.56
N ARG A 98 14.81 6.99 -20.05
CA ARG A 98 14.04 6.53 -18.88
C ARG A 98 14.93 6.21 -17.68
N PRO A 99 15.65 7.19 -17.12
CA PRO A 99 16.51 6.96 -15.97
C PRO A 99 15.68 6.42 -14.81
N GLY A 100 16.19 5.36 -14.17
CA GLY A 100 15.54 4.74 -13.04
C GLY A 100 16.51 4.00 -12.13
N PHE A 101 16.05 3.73 -10.91
CA PHE A 101 16.80 3.02 -9.88
C PHE A 101 15.86 2.15 -9.06
N TYR A 102 16.45 1.19 -8.33
CA TYR A 102 15.75 0.30 -7.44
C TYR A 102 15.93 0.75 -6.00
N LEU A 103 14.83 0.97 -5.29
CA LEU A 103 14.80 1.24 -3.87
C LEU A 103 14.29 -0.02 -3.13
N PRO A 104 15.14 -0.77 -2.40
CA PRO A 104 14.66 -1.88 -1.58
C PRO A 104 13.72 -1.39 -0.48
N LEU A 105 12.75 -2.23 -0.11
CA LEU A 105 11.97 -2.03 1.11
C LEU A 105 12.86 -2.19 2.36
N PRO A 106 12.40 -1.76 3.55
CA PRO A 106 13.11 -2.03 4.80
C PRO A 106 13.47 -3.51 4.91
N ARG A 107 14.69 -3.81 5.35
CA ARG A 107 15.26 -5.17 5.34
C ARG A 107 14.39 -6.16 6.12
N GLU A 108 13.76 -5.69 7.19
CA GLU A 108 12.84 -6.42 8.07
C GLU A 108 11.56 -6.85 7.35
N LEU A 109 11.17 -6.11 6.31
CA LEU A 109 9.98 -6.39 5.50
C LEU A 109 10.31 -7.23 4.26
N ILE A 110 11.54 -7.26 3.77
CA ILE A 110 11.88 -8.05 2.57
C ILE A 110 11.59 -9.54 2.83
N THR A 111 10.63 -10.10 2.09
CA THR A 111 10.23 -11.52 2.25
C THR A 111 10.37 -12.26 0.94
N HIS A 112 11.10 -13.37 0.99
CA HIS A 112 11.38 -14.22 -0.19
C HIS A 112 10.37 -15.37 -0.29
N GLY A 113 9.97 -15.72 -1.52
CA GLY A 113 9.12 -16.88 -1.79
C GLY A 113 7.63 -16.75 -1.45
N MET A 114 7.12 -15.54 -1.16
CA MET A 114 5.70 -15.30 -0.91
C MET A 114 4.93 -15.14 -2.23
N SER A 115 3.80 -15.82 -2.36
CA SER A 115 2.99 -15.87 -3.58
C SER A 115 1.56 -15.35 -3.42
N TYR A 116 1.14 -14.95 -2.21
CA TYR A 116 -0.15 -14.28 -2.02
C TYR A 116 -0.04 -12.77 -2.24
N SER A 117 -1.17 -12.13 -2.56
CA SER A 117 -1.22 -10.69 -2.82
C SER A 117 -0.68 -9.92 -1.62
N ALA A 118 0.40 -9.17 -1.82
CA ALA A 118 1.06 -8.39 -0.78
C ALA A 118 0.11 -7.37 -0.13
N SER A 119 -0.86 -6.89 -0.91
CA SER A 119 -1.91 -5.97 -0.46
C SER A 119 -2.73 -6.49 0.73
N LEU A 120 -2.76 -7.81 0.97
CA LEU A 120 -3.44 -8.39 2.14
C LEU A 120 -2.76 -8.03 3.46
N SER A 121 -1.45 -7.79 3.44
CA SER A 121 -0.65 -7.57 4.64
C SER A 121 0.14 -6.26 4.58
N ARG A 122 0.17 -5.54 3.46
CA ARG A 122 0.99 -4.33 3.32
C ARG A 122 0.29 -3.27 2.49
N ASP A 123 0.62 -2.03 2.80
CA ASP A 123 0.31 -0.87 1.98
C ASP A 123 1.45 0.13 2.05
N ILE A 124 1.53 1.01 1.05
CA ILE A 124 2.52 2.06 0.95
C ILE A 124 1.87 3.33 0.42
N ALA A 125 2.18 4.47 1.00
CA ALA A 125 1.64 5.76 0.56
C ALA A 125 2.62 6.89 0.85
N ILE A 126 2.46 8.00 0.14
CA ILE A 126 3.13 9.25 0.49
C ILE A 126 2.22 10.03 1.42
N VAL A 127 2.72 10.34 2.61
CA VAL A 127 2.01 11.15 3.60
C VAL A 127 2.97 12.20 4.15
N ASN A 128 2.62 13.47 4.04
CA ASN A 128 3.43 14.60 4.51
C ASN A 128 4.89 14.59 3.99
N GLY A 129 5.10 14.21 2.72
CA GLY A 129 6.44 14.15 2.09
C GLY A 129 7.29 12.93 2.47
N LEU A 130 6.74 12.01 3.25
CA LEU A 130 7.37 10.74 3.60
C LEU A 130 6.71 9.60 2.82
N LEU A 131 7.51 8.80 2.15
CA LEU A 131 7.08 7.51 1.63
C LEU A 131 7.00 6.54 2.82
N THR A 132 5.80 6.14 3.19
CA THR A 132 5.54 5.32 4.38
C THR A 132 4.96 3.97 3.95
N VAL A 133 5.51 2.89 4.49
CA VAL A 133 5.04 1.52 4.34
C VAL A 133 4.41 1.09 5.65
N VAL A 134 3.26 0.43 5.60
CA VAL A 134 2.67 -0.29 6.74
C VAL A 134 2.71 -1.78 6.47
N SER A 135 3.06 -2.56 7.48
CA SER A 135 2.96 -4.02 7.47
C SER A 135 2.06 -4.51 8.60
N LEU A 136 1.08 -5.33 8.25
CA LEU A 136 0.23 -6.11 9.13
C LEU A 136 0.73 -7.55 9.15
N CYS A 137 1.13 -8.03 10.32
CA CYS A 137 1.45 -9.43 10.51
C CYS A 137 0.37 -10.08 11.37
N THR A 138 -0.17 -11.21 10.93
CA THR A 138 -1.17 -11.97 11.69
C THR A 138 -0.58 -13.31 12.11
N CYS A 139 -0.60 -13.61 13.41
CA CYS A 139 -0.12 -14.89 13.92
C CYS A 139 -1.18 -15.57 14.79
N ARG A 140 -1.22 -16.91 14.75
CA ARG A 140 -2.09 -17.66 15.65
C ARG A 140 -1.46 -17.68 17.03
N HIS A 141 -2.20 -17.24 18.04
CA HIS A 141 -1.69 -17.13 19.41
C HIS A 141 -1.15 -18.49 19.90
N ARG A 142 0.07 -18.48 20.46
CA ARG A 142 0.79 -19.70 20.86
C ARG A 142 0.16 -20.43 22.05
N SER A 143 -0.67 -19.77 22.85
CA SER A 143 -1.26 -20.34 24.08
C SER A 143 -2.39 -21.36 23.87
N GLY A 144 -2.64 -21.82 22.64
CA GLY A 144 -3.66 -22.85 22.37
C GLY A 144 -5.11 -22.38 22.49
N THR A 145 -5.34 -21.09 22.77
CA THR A 145 -6.67 -20.49 22.93
C THR A 145 -7.45 -20.34 21.62
N GLY A 146 -6.80 -20.55 20.47
CA GLY A 146 -7.39 -20.40 19.14
C GLY A 146 -7.60 -18.94 18.68
N CYS A 147 -7.09 -17.96 19.43
CA CYS A 147 -7.16 -16.55 19.06
C CYS A 147 -6.11 -16.18 18.02
N TRP A 148 -6.42 -15.16 17.21
CA TRP A 148 -5.44 -14.48 16.35
C TRP A 148 -4.84 -13.31 17.14
N SER A 149 -3.53 -13.15 17.05
CA SER A 149 -2.81 -11.92 17.40
C SER A 149 -2.35 -11.27 16.11
N TRP A 150 -2.18 -9.97 16.14
CA TRP A 150 -1.64 -9.24 15.01
C TRP A 150 -0.81 -8.07 15.49
N ASP A 151 0.14 -7.66 14.66
CA ASP A 151 0.95 -6.47 14.87
C ASP A 151 0.94 -5.61 13.62
N LEU A 152 1.04 -4.30 13.83
CA LEU A 152 1.26 -3.31 12.79
C LEU A 152 2.63 -2.69 13.01
N SER A 153 3.39 -2.53 11.94
CA SER A 153 4.62 -1.75 11.92
C SER A 153 4.61 -0.79 10.75
N THR A 154 5.18 0.40 10.94
CA THR A 154 5.37 1.38 9.87
C THR A 154 6.84 1.67 9.68
N TRP A 155 7.24 1.91 8.44
CA TRP A 155 8.59 2.35 8.07
C TRP A 155 8.47 3.51 7.09
N SER A 156 9.34 4.50 7.19
CA SER A 156 9.26 5.69 6.33
C SER A 156 10.62 6.13 5.81
N LYS A 157 10.63 6.70 4.61
CA LYS A 157 11.81 7.35 4.00
C LYS A 157 11.38 8.68 3.35
N PRO A 158 12.14 9.78 3.51
CA PRO A 158 11.80 11.04 2.86
C PRO A 158 11.80 10.91 1.33
N VAL A 159 10.75 11.42 0.68
CA VAL A 159 10.64 11.37 -0.80
C VAL A 159 11.79 12.12 -1.47
N ALA A 160 12.28 13.20 -0.84
CA ALA A 160 13.40 13.99 -1.35
C ALA A 160 14.77 13.30 -1.23
N ARG A 161 14.86 12.12 -0.60
CA ARG A 161 16.11 11.37 -0.37
C ARG A 161 16.01 9.91 -0.80
N LEU A 162 15.11 9.58 -1.73
CA LEU A 162 14.92 8.18 -2.15
C LEU A 162 16.13 7.60 -2.89
N ASP A 163 16.89 8.45 -3.58
CA ASP A 163 18.13 8.15 -4.30
C ASP A 163 19.40 8.26 -3.43
N ASP A 164 19.25 8.65 -2.17
CA ASP A 164 20.34 8.76 -1.21
C ASP A 164 20.60 7.40 -0.54
N ASP A 165 21.76 6.81 -0.84
CA ASP A 165 22.22 5.53 -0.30
C ASP A 165 22.61 5.62 1.19
N GLU A 166 22.85 6.82 1.73
CA GLU A 166 23.17 7.03 3.16
C GLU A 166 21.90 7.18 4.03
N GLU A 167 20.76 7.52 3.42
CA GLU A 167 19.47 7.60 4.11
C GLU A 167 18.79 6.23 4.10
N ASP A 168 18.69 5.59 5.27
CA ASP A 168 17.97 4.33 5.38
C ASP A 168 16.48 4.55 5.70
N TRP A 169 15.68 3.49 5.65
CA TRP A 169 14.32 3.50 6.17
C TRP A 169 14.31 3.72 7.68
N HIS A 170 13.46 4.62 8.13
CA HIS A 170 13.25 4.89 9.55
C HIS A 170 12.05 4.10 10.06
N GLU A 171 12.29 3.31 11.12
CA GLU A 171 11.23 2.65 11.87
C GLU A 171 10.31 3.71 12.49
N GLY A 172 9.01 3.56 12.25
CA GLY A 172 7.97 4.40 12.83
C GLY A 172 7.35 3.75 14.07
N PHE A 173 6.03 3.59 14.07
CA PHE A 173 5.32 2.96 15.17
C PHE A 173 5.20 1.44 14.98
N MET A 174 5.29 0.72 16.10
CA MET A 174 4.96 -0.70 16.21
C MET A 174 3.88 -0.90 17.27
N VAL A 175 2.82 -1.61 16.92
CA VAL A 175 1.66 -1.82 17.80
C VAL A 175 1.21 -3.27 17.71
N ASP A 176 1.17 -3.96 18.84
CA ASP A 176 0.54 -5.28 18.94
C ASP A 176 -0.95 -5.14 19.27
N SER A 177 -1.74 -6.11 18.83
CA SER A 177 -3.18 -6.18 19.12
C SER A 177 -3.54 -6.09 20.61
N SER A 178 -2.65 -6.52 21.51
CA SER A 178 -2.81 -6.42 22.96
C SER A 178 -2.52 -5.04 23.53
N ASP A 179 -1.78 -4.20 22.80
CA ASP A 179 -1.51 -2.82 23.17
C ASP A 179 -2.69 -1.89 22.85
N ILE A 180 -3.59 -2.30 21.94
CA ILE A 180 -4.69 -1.47 21.48
C ILE A 180 -5.72 -1.29 22.58
N THR A 181 -5.89 -0.03 22.97
CA THR A 181 -6.94 0.39 23.87
C THR A 181 -8.24 0.65 23.10
N VAL A 182 -9.35 0.17 23.67
CA VAL A 182 -10.70 0.40 23.19
C VAL A 182 -11.47 1.05 24.33
N ASP A 183 -11.93 2.27 24.13
CA ASP A 183 -12.60 3.08 25.14
C ASP A 183 -14.00 3.46 24.66
N ASP A 184 -15.02 2.96 25.34
CA ASP A 184 -16.43 3.20 25.04
C ASP A 184 -16.79 4.70 24.94
N ALA A 185 -16.04 5.57 25.63
CA ALA A 185 -16.31 7.02 25.62
C ALA A 185 -15.70 7.75 24.41
N THR A 186 -14.65 7.21 23.80
CA THR A 186 -13.88 7.90 22.74
C THR A 186 -13.83 7.15 21.41
N THR A 187 -13.99 5.82 21.42
CA THR A 187 -14.09 5.00 20.22
C THR A 187 -15.48 5.19 19.58
N ARG A 188 -15.50 5.71 18.36
CA ARG A 188 -16.76 5.91 17.62
C ARG A 188 -17.30 4.58 17.11
N ASN A 189 -18.61 4.40 17.24
CA ASN A 189 -19.37 3.24 16.75
C ASN A 189 -18.89 1.89 17.35
N ILE A 190 -18.44 1.91 18.60
CA ILE A 190 -17.97 0.70 19.30
C ILE A 190 -19.03 -0.40 19.38
N GLU A 191 -20.30 -0.04 19.40
CA GLU A 191 -21.44 -0.95 19.41
C GLU A 191 -21.52 -1.85 18.16
N LEU A 192 -20.83 -1.46 17.08
CA LEU A 192 -20.70 -2.23 15.84
C LEU A 192 -19.64 -3.33 15.94
N LEU A 193 -18.80 -3.34 16.98
CA LEU A 193 -17.89 -4.46 17.23
C LEU A 193 -18.72 -5.74 17.29
N PRO A 194 -18.32 -6.80 16.56
CA PRO A 194 -18.98 -8.08 16.66
C PRO A 194 -19.04 -8.51 18.13
N LYS A 195 -20.25 -8.65 18.67
CA LYS A 195 -20.46 -9.07 20.05
C LYS A 195 -20.11 -10.55 20.17
N LEU A 196 -18.85 -10.83 20.44
CA LEU A 196 -18.34 -12.20 20.59
C LEU A 196 -18.45 -12.60 22.05
N VAL A 197 -19.35 -13.55 22.34
CA VAL A 197 -19.59 -14.04 23.69
C VAL A 197 -18.28 -14.53 24.32
N GLY A 198 -17.86 -13.89 25.42
CA GLY A 198 -16.83 -14.39 26.33
C GLY A 198 -15.36 -13.99 26.08
N ARG A 199 -15.03 -13.11 25.12
CA ARG A 199 -13.66 -12.57 24.89
C ARG A 199 -13.69 -11.16 24.27
N PRO A 200 -12.65 -10.31 24.45
CA PRO A 200 -12.61 -9.01 23.77
C PRO A 200 -12.67 -9.21 22.25
N ALA A 201 -13.58 -8.47 21.60
CA ALA A 201 -14.04 -8.71 20.22
C ALA A 201 -12.91 -8.71 19.17
N MET A 202 -11.77 -8.06 19.44
CA MET A 202 -10.62 -8.00 18.53
C MET A 202 -9.88 -9.34 18.38
N ALA A 203 -9.90 -10.23 19.37
CA ALA A 203 -9.09 -11.46 19.39
C ALA A 203 -9.58 -12.57 18.42
N ARG A 204 -10.68 -12.31 17.70
CA ARG A 204 -11.27 -13.22 16.70
C ARG A 204 -11.39 -12.60 15.32
N LEU A 205 -11.10 -11.31 15.17
CA LEU A 205 -11.09 -10.67 13.86
C LEU A 205 -9.88 -11.19 13.08
N ARG A 206 -10.14 -11.80 11.94
CA ARG A 206 -9.13 -11.92 10.89
C ARG A 206 -9.01 -10.55 10.26
N LEU A 207 -7.77 -10.07 10.13
CA LEU A 207 -7.49 -8.75 9.59
C LEU A 207 -6.73 -8.89 8.27
N ALA A 208 -7.00 -7.98 7.36
CA ALA A 208 -6.29 -7.86 6.09
C ALA A 208 -6.40 -6.43 5.55
N HIS A 209 -5.66 -6.17 4.48
CA HIS A 209 -5.66 -4.90 3.77
C HIS A 209 -5.44 -3.71 4.71
N PRO A 210 -4.29 -3.64 5.40
CA PRO A 210 -3.93 -2.40 6.04
C PRO A 210 -3.86 -1.31 4.98
N THR A 211 -4.27 -0.10 5.31
CA THR A 211 -4.26 1.03 4.37
C THR A 211 -3.93 2.30 5.13
N LEU A 212 -2.87 2.98 4.72
CA LEU A 212 -2.44 4.22 5.37
C LEU A 212 -3.48 5.34 5.18
N SER A 213 -3.64 6.21 6.15
CA SER A 213 -4.36 7.46 5.91
C SER A 213 -3.47 8.41 5.11
N LEU A 214 -4.00 8.97 4.03
CA LEU A 214 -3.30 9.97 3.22
C LEU A 214 -3.15 11.34 3.92
N THR A 215 -3.75 11.49 5.11
CA THR A 215 -3.72 12.74 5.90
C THR A 215 -2.91 12.61 7.19
N ASP A 216 -2.71 11.39 7.70
CA ASP A 216 -1.96 11.13 8.92
C ASP A 216 -1.28 9.76 8.81
N ALA A 217 0.05 9.75 8.75
CA ALA A 217 0.84 8.52 8.58
C ALA A 217 0.69 7.54 9.74
N ASN A 218 0.19 8.01 10.90
CA ASN A 218 0.02 7.20 12.09
C ASN A 218 -1.36 6.55 12.17
N VAL A 219 -2.26 6.86 11.23
CA VAL A 219 -3.60 6.28 11.17
C VAL A 219 -3.67 5.24 10.07
N VAL A 220 -4.10 4.03 10.43
CA VAL A 220 -4.23 2.90 9.52
C VAL A 220 -5.67 2.38 9.53
N TYR A 221 -6.23 2.20 8.34
CA TYR A 221 -7.50 1.50 8.14
C TYR A 221 -7.23 0.02 7.90
N ILE A 222 -8.03 -0.87 8.48
CA ILE A 222 -7.82 -2.31 8.36
C ILE A 222 -9.17 -3.00 8.20
N MET A 223 -9.28 -3.88 7.23
CA MET A 223 -10.48 -4.70 7.05
C MET A 223 -10.47 -5.88 8.03
N GLY A 224 -11.64 -6.20 8.58
CA GLY A 224 -11.81 -7.26 9.55
C GLY A 224 -13.06 -8.10 9.31
N LYS A 225 -12.94 -9.42 9.47
CA LYS A 225 -14.07 -10.36 9.50
C LYS A 225 -13.93 -11.34 10.65
N VAL A 226 -15.03 -11.72 11.29
CA VAL A 226 -15.01 -12.76 12.34
C VAL A 226 -14.87 -14.15 11.70
N HIS A 227 -15.71 -14.43 10.71
CA HIS A 227 -15.59 -15.57 9.82
C HIS A 227 -15.47 -15.09 8.37
N LEU A 228 -14.64 -15.77 7.58
CA LEU A 228 -14.46 -15.41 6.16
C LEU A 228 -15.77 -15.49 5.35
N SER A 229 -16.70 -16.34 5.76
CA SER A 229 -18.03 -16.51 5.16
C SER A 229 -19.07 -15.51 5.67
N ASP A 230 -18.72 -14.63 6.61
CA ASP A 230 -19.69 -13.68 7.16
C ASP A 230 -20.11 -12.68 6.09
N GLU A 231 -21.41 -12.39 6.05
CA GLU A 231 -22.03 -11.44 5.12
C GLU A 231 -21.77 -9.98 5.52
N LYS A 232 -21.29 -9.74 6.75
CA LYS A 232 -20.87 -8.43 7.25
C LYS A 232 -19.40 -8.43 7.58
N ALA A 233 -18.75 -7.30 7.33
CA ALA A 233 -17.36 -7.06 7.66
C ALA A 233 -17.21 -5.69 8.33
N VAL A 234 -16.07 -5.47 8.97
CA VAL A 234 -15.74 -4.21 9.64
C VAL A 234 -14.52 -3.56 9.03
N VAL A 235 -14.47 -2.25 9.04
CA VAL A 235 -13.24 -1.46 8.86
C VAL A 235 -12.89 -0.84 10.20
N LEU A 236 -11.67 -1.11 10.66
CA LEU A 236 -11.10 -0.55 11.87
C LEU A 236 -10.24 0.66 11.51
N THR A 237 -10.35 1.74 12.27
CA THR A 237 -9.43 2.88 12.19
C THR A 237 -8.53 2.88 13.42
N VAL A 238 -7.25 2.57 13.22
CA VAL A 238 -6.26 2.43 14.29
C VAL A 238 -5.33 3.63 14.30
N ASP A 239 -5.20 4.24 15.47
CA ASP A 239 -4.22 5.28 15.77
C ASP A 239 -2.99 4.61 16.37
N MET A 240 -1.95 4.44 15.56
CA MET A 240 -0.76 3.72 15.95
C MET A 240 0.08 4.50 16.97
N ALA A 241 0.11 5.83 16.86
CA ALA A 241 0.86 6.68 17.78
C ALA A 241 0.32 6.61 19.21
N ASN A 242 -1.02 6.59 19.37
CA ASN A 242 -1.67 6.51 20.68
C ASN A 242 -2.13 5.09 21.05
N LYS A 243 -1.81 4.08 20.22
CA LYS A 243 -2.16 2.67 20.44
C LYS A 243 -3.66 2.49 20.80
N ARG A 244 -4.54 3.06 19.98
CA ARG A 244 -5.99 3.05 20.24
C ARG A 244 -6.82 2.84 18.98
N LEU A 245 -8.02 2.29 19.19
CA LEU A 245 -9.04 2.18 18.15
C LEU A 245 -9.89 3.46 18.12
N GLN A 246 -9.83 4.21 17.01
CA GLN A 246 -10.57 5.48 16.87
C GLN A 246 -12.02 5.27 16.48
N SER A 247 -12.26 4.37 15.53
CA SER A 247 -13.60 4.15 15.00
C SER A 247 -13.76 2.79 14.33
N LEU A 248 -15.02 2.38 14.21
CA LEU A 248 -15.44 1.25 13.40
C LEU A 248 -16.50 1.65 12.39
N SER A 249 -16.51 0.95 11.26
CA SER A 249 -17.58 0.99 10.27
C SER A 249 -17.91 -0.42 9.82
N VAL A 250 -19.19 -0.71 9.60
CA VAL A 250 -19.65 -2.01 9.05
C VAL A 250 -19.98 -1.84 7.58
N TYR A 251 -19.66 -2.85 6.79
CA TYR A 251 -20.04 -2.91 5.37
C TYR A 251 -20.50 -4.32 4.99
N ASP A 252 -21.22 -4.38 3.87
CA ASP A 252 -21.77 -5.63 3.34
C ASP A 252 -20.69 -6.38 2.55
N ALA A 253 -20.44 -7.61 2.95
CA ALA A 253 -19.41 -8.50 2.42
C ALA A 253 -19.99 -9.74 1.70
N GLU A 254 -21.31 -9.76 1.46
CA GLU A 254 -22.06 -10.86 0.82
C GLU A 254 -21.50 -11.27 -0.56
N ARG A 255 -20.85 -10.33 -1.26
CA ARG A 255 -20.29 -10.55 -2.61
C ARG A 255 -18.80 -10.85 -2.63
N LEU A 256 -18.14 -10.92 -1.47
CA LEU A 256 -16.72 -11.26 -1.36
C LEU A 256 -16.58 -12.79 -1.35
N ILE A 257 -16.26 -13.36 -2.51
CA ILE A 257 -16.25 -14.82 -2.73
C ILE A 257 -15.00 -15.49 -2.11
N HIS A 258 -13.92 -14.73 -1.91
CA HIS A 258 -12.65 -15.23 -1.36
C HIS A 258 -12.06 -14.26 -0.33
N ASP A 259 -11.67 -14.80 0.83
CA ASP A 259 -10.94 -14.16 1.93
C ASP A 259 -11.36 -12.71 2.26
N PHE A 260 -10.66 -11.75 1.68
CA PHE A 260 -10.96 -10.32 1.69
C PHE A 260 -10.87 -9.82 0.25
N ASP A 261 -11.84 -9.00 -0.17
CA ASP A 261 -11.82 -8.30 -1.46
C ASP A 261 -12.14 -6.81 -1.19
N TYR A 262 -11.73 -5.93 -2.11
CA TYR A 262 -11.58 -4.49 -1.86
C TYR A 262 -12.92 -3.83 -1.52
N ALA A 263 -13.08 -3.41 -0.27
CA ALA A 263 -14.27 -2.68 0.20
C ALA A 263 -14.13 -1.15 0.10
N TYR A 264 -12.90 -0.66 0.04
CA TYR A 264 -12.58 0.77 -0.13
C TYR A 264 -11.26 0.93 -0.89
N THR A 265 -11.04 2.12 -1.45
CA THR A 265 -9.79 2.50 -2.11
C THR A 265 -9.30 3.85 -1.58
N GLN A 266 -7.99 3.99 -1.42
CA GLN A 266 -7.36 5.28 -1.16
C GLN A 266 -7.60 6.20 -2.35
N SER A 267 -7.89 7.48 -2.09
CA SER A 267 -8.04 8.45 -3.17
C SER A 267 -7.42 9.79 -2.79
N THR A 268 -6.57 10.29 -3.67
CA THR A 268 -6.01 11.65 -3.62
C THR A 268 -6.94 12.68 -4.26
N ILE A 269 -8.16 12.28 -4.70
CA ILE A 269 -9.09 13.17 -5.41
C ILE A 269 -9.41 14.45 -4.63
N SER A 270 -9.40 14.36 -3.30
CA SER A 270 -9.63 15.49 -2.40
C SER A 270 -8.65 16.65 -2.61
N GLN A 271 -7.40 16.36 -2.99
CA GLN A 271 -6.37 17.37 -3.25
C GLN A 271 -6.73 18.27 -4.44
N TYR A 272 -7.58 17.80 -5.35
CA TYR A 272 -8.01 18.55 -6.53
C TYR A 272 -9.27 19.39 -6.32
N PHE A 273 -10.01 19.19 -5.22
CA PHE A 273 -11.20 19.99 -4.91
C PHE A 273 -10.86 21.35 -4.28
N THR A 274 -9.68 21.51 -3.67
CA THR A 274 -9.29 22.73 -2.93
C THR A 274 -8.94 23.90 -3.85
N THR A 275 -8.50 23.63 -5.09
CA THR A 275 -8.05 24.66 -6.04
C THR A 275 -9.19 25.56 -6.56
N ALA A 276 -10.45 25.12 -6.44
CA ALA A 276 -11.60 25.91 -6.90
C ALA A 276 -11.99 27.07 -5.96
N ALA A 277 -11.54 27.07 -4.71
CA ALA A 277 -11.97 28.07 -3.71
C ALA A 277 -11.04 29.29 -3.59
N ALA A 278 -9.88 29.30 -4.25
CA ALA A 278 -8.92 30.41 -4.21
C ALA A 278 -9.14 31.48 -5.30
N GLY A 279 -10.24 31.37 -6.07
CA GLY A 279 -10.61 32.31 -7.12
C GLY A 279 -11.98 32.91 -6.91
N VAL A 280 -12.15 33.71 -5.84
CA VAL A 280 -13.22 34.72 -5.70
C VAL A 280 -12.62 35.98 -5.11
#